data_AF-A0A2V9GJV6-F1
#
_entry.id   AF-A0A2V9GJV6-F1
#
_cell.length_a   1.000
_cell.length_b   1.000
_cell.length_c   1.000
_cell.angle_alpha   90.00
_cell.angle_beta   90.00
_cell.angle_gamma   90.00
#
_symmetry.space_group_name_H-M   'P 1'
#
loop_
_entity.id
_entity.type
_entity.pdbx_description
1 polymer ?
#
loop_
_entity_poly.entity_id
_entity_poly.type
_entity_poly.pdbx_seq_one_letter_code
_entity_poly.pdbx_strand_id
1 'polypeptide(L)'
;MNEYFGPVPISQIGPEGIEEFKIFRTNVGAGPAIINRNLAVLRRMLKLAARQRLIARSPFAEVDFLDERSKRRQAIILSIEEQRRLEPVAPPLLRTLIVLLADTGLRVGKEALPLKWQDVDLQKQFELATSGLGNRCLWSEVVLAIIVFLV
;
A
#
# COMPACT_ATOMS: atom_id res chain seq x y z
N MET A 1 1.87 -12.87 15.40
CA MET A 1 0.49 -13.43 15.39
C MET A 1 0.55 -14.93 15.60
N ASN A 2 1.21 -15.69 14.72
CA ASN A 2 1.38 -17.14 14.90
C ASN A 2 2.13 -17.50 16.19
N GLU A 3 3.19 -16.75 16.53
CA GLU A 3 3.96 -16.98 17.77
C GLU A 3 3.12 -16.82 19.06
N TYR A 4 2.09 -15.96 19.05
CA TYR A 4 1.29 -15.66 20.23
C TYR A 4 0.02 -16.51 20.30
N PHE A 5 -0.75 -16.54 19.21
CA PHE A 5 -2.04 -17.25 19.16
C PHE A 5 -1.95 -18.66 18.57
N GLY A 6 -0.82 -19.04 17.96
CA GLY A 6 -0.63 -20.37 17.38
C GLY A 6 -0.86 -21.53 18.36
N PRO A 7 -0.36 -21.48 19.62
CA PRO A 7 -0.61 -22.54 20.59
C PRO A 7 -1.97 -22.44 21.29
N VAL A 8 -2.71 -21.34 21.12
CA VAL A 8 -3.96 -21.08 21.86
C VAL A 8 -5.16 -21.60 21.08
N PRO A 9 -6.00 -22.46 21.67
CA PRO A 9 -7.26 -22.89 21.05
C PRO A 9 -8.16 -21.69 20.74
N ILE A 10 -8.82 -21.70 19.58
CA ILE A 10 -9.65 -20.57 19.13
C ILE A 10 -10.79 -20.21 20.10
N SER A 11 -11.28 -21.19 20.87
CA SER A 11 -12.32 -21.01 21.89
C SER A 11 -11.83 -20.27 23.15
N GLN A 12 -10.51 -20.24 23.38
CA GLN A 12 -9.89 -19.59 24.54
C GLN A 12 -9.38 -18.17 24.22
N ILE A 13 -9.48 -17.73 22.96
CA ILE A 13 -9.10 -16.37 22.58
C ILE A 13 -10.19 -15.41 23.06
N GLY A 14 -9.97 -14.82 24.24
CA GLY A 14 -10.82 -13.80 24.84
C GLY A 14 -10.36 -12.37 24.52
N PRO A 15 -11.14 -11.35 24.96
CA PRO A 15 -10.77 -9.95 24.82
C PRO A 15 -9.45 -9.62 25.54
N GLU A 16 -9.23 -10.19 26.74
CA GLU A 16 -8.00 -10.01 27.52
C GLU A 16 -6.75 -10.43 26.74
N GLY A 17 -6.76 -11.63 26.15
CA GLY A 17 -5.63 -12.10 25.34
C GLY A 17 -5.38 -11.25 24.08
N ILE A 18 -6.40 -10.55 23.57
CA ILE A 18 -6.24 -9.61 22.45
C ILE A 18 -5.59 -8.31 22.93
N GLU A 19 -5.95 -7.79 24.11
CA GLU A 19 -5.29 -6.63 24.70
C GLU A 19 -3.82 -6.92 25.05
N GLU A 20 -3.54 -8.07 25.67
CA GLU A 20 -2.18 -8.53 25.93
C GLU A 20 -1.36 -8.64 24.65
N PHE A 21 -1.96 -9.14 23.57
CA PHE A 21 -1.30 -9.20 22.27
C PHE A 21 -0.91 -7.80 21.74
N LYS A 22 -1.74 -6.77 21.97
CA LYS A 22 -1.38 -5.39 21.61
C LYS A 22 -0.16 -4.92 22.40
N ILE A 23 -0.14 -5.19 23.72
CA ILE A 23 0.98 -4.83 24.60
C ILE A 23 2.25 -5.55 24.15
N PHE A 24 2.19 -6.86 23.95
CA PHE A 24 3.30 -7.68 23.47
C PHE A 24 3.89 -7.13 22.16
N ARG A 25 3.05 -6.85 21.16
CA ARG A 25 3.52 -6.33 19.87
C ARG A 25 4.11 -4.92 19.99
N THR A 26 3.56 -4.10 20.88
CA THR A 26 4.09 -2.76 21.15
C THR A 26 5.48 -2.85 21.79
N ASN A 27 5.69 -3.78 22.73
CA ASN A 27 6.99 -4.01 23.37
C ASN A 27 8.07 -4.52 22.39
N VAL A 28 7.66 -5.29 21.38
CA VAL A 28 8.54 -5.72 20.27
C VAL A 28 8.81 -4.59 19.27
N GLY A 29 8.25 -3.39 19.47
CA GLY A 29 8.49 -2.21 18.64
C GLY A 29 7.60 -2.11 17.40
N ALA A 30 6.52 -2.89 17.31
CA ALA A 30 5.60 -2.78 16.17
C ALA A 30 4.76 -1.49 16.27
N GLY A 31 4.69 -0.73 15.18
CA GLY A 31 3.84 0.46 15.11
C GLY A 31 2.33 0.12 15.11
N PRO A 32 1.45 1.06 15.52
CA PRO A 32 0.01 0.82 15.62
C PRO A 32 -0.64 0.27 14.34
N ALA A 33 -0.23 0.76 13.16
CA ALA A 33 -0.74 0.28 11.88
C ALA A 33 -0.43 -1.22 11.62
N ILE A 34 0.72 -1.71 12.08
CA ILE A 34 1.07 -3.13 11.95
C ILE A 34 0.20 -3.97 12.89
N ILE A 35 0.04 -3.51 14.12
CA ILE A 35 -0.79 -4.17 15.14
C ILE A 35 -2.24 -4.23 14.66
N ASN A 36 -2.79 -3.13 14.18
CA ASN A 36 -4.15 -3.07 13.65
C ASN A 36 -4.37 -3.98 12.43
N ARG A 37 -3.39 -4.10 11.53
CA ARG A 37 -3.45 -5.10 10.45
C ARG A 37 -3.51 -6.52 11.01
N ASN A 38 -2.76 -6.82 12.06
CA ASN A 38 -2.84 -8.12 12.74
C ASN A 38 -4.23 -8.31 13.37
N LEU A 39 -4.74 -7.32 14.09
CA LEU A 39 -6.08 -7.36 14.68
C LEU A 39 -7.19 -7.51 13.64
N ALA A 40 -7.07 -6.88 12.47
CA ALA A 40 -8.05 -6.99 11.38
C ALA A 40 -8.14 -8.43 10.85
N VAL A 41 -7.00 -9.10 10.68
CA VAL A 41 -6.94 -10.51 10.29
C VAL A 41 -7.55 -11.39 11.38
N LEU A 42 -7.14 -11.20 12.64
CA LEU A 42 -7.67 -11.97 13.77
C LEU A 42 -9.19 -11.79 13.91
N ARG A 43 -9.70 -10.56 13.75
CA ARG A 43 -11.13 -10.26 13.76
C ARG A 43 -11.87 -10.99 12.66
N ARG A 44 -11.29 -11.05 11.46
CA ARG A 44 -11.89 -11.80 10.35
C ARG A 44 -11.93 -13.30 10.65
N MET A 45 -10.86 -13.86 11.20
CA MET A 45 -10.79 -15.28 11.60
C MET A 45 -11.83 -15.63 12.66
N LEU A 46 -11.93 -14.86 13.75
CA LEU A 46 -12.88 -15.14 14.82
C LEU A 46 -14.33 -14.92 14.39
N LYS A 47 -14.60 -13.93 13.52
CA LYS A 47 -15.94 -13.79 12.90
C LYS A 47 -16.30 -14.99 12.03
N LEU A 48 -15.35 -15.55 11.30
CA LEU A 48 -15.58 -16.75 10.49
C LEU A 48 -15.84 -17.97 11.39
N ALA A 49 -15.05 -18.14 12.45
CA ALA A 49 -15.23 -19.21 13.42
C ALA A 49 -16.60 -19.14 14.11
N ALA A 50 -17.05 -17.94 14.48
CA ALA A 50 -18.38 -17.73 15.04
C ALA A 50 -19.49 -18.08 14.01
N ARG A 51 -19.32 -17.68 12.75
CA ARG A 51 -20.25 -18.04 11.66
C ARG A 51 -20.34 -19.55 11.44
N GLN A 52 -19.23 -20.26 11.62
CA GLN A 52 -19.16 -21.73 11.54
C GLN A 52 -19.55 -22.43 12.84
N ARG A 53 -20.00 -21.69 13.87
CA ARG A 53 -20.38 -22.21 15.20
C ARG A 53 -19.27 -22.94 15.94
N LEU A 54 -18.01 -22.65 15.62
CA LEU A 54 -16.85 -23.14 16.38
C LEU A 54 -16.67 -22.40 17.71
N ILE A 55 -17.14 -21.15 17.75
CA ILE A 55 -17.23 -20.32 18.95
C ILE A 55 -18.61 -19.66 19.01
N ALA A 56 -19.09 -19.33 20.20
CA ALA A 56 -20.42 -18.73 20.37
C ALA A 56 -20.50 -17.30 19.81
N ARG A 57 -19.48 -16.48 20.05
CA ARG A 57 -19.40 -15.08 19.60
C ARG A 57 -17.96 -14.63 19.41
N SER A 58 -17.76 -13.61 18.59
CA SER A 58 -16.45 -12.99 18.39
C SER A 58 -16.11 -12.04 19.55
N PRO A 59 -14.92 -12.14 20.18
CA PRO A 59 -14.51 -11.27 21.30
C PRO A 59 -14.25 -9.81 20.86
N PHE A 60 -14.12 -9.54 19.56
CA PHE A 60 -13.97 -8.17 19.01
C PHE A 60 -15.21 -7.26 19.15
N ALA A 61 -16.22 -7.66 19.92
CA ALA A 61 -17.28 -6.74 20.33
C ALA A 61 -16.80 -5.78 21.43
N GLU A 62 -15.78 -6.19 22.21
CA GLU A 62 -15.31 -5.51 23.41
C GLU A 62 -13.87 -4.98 23.25
N VAL A 63 -13.32 -5.03 22.02
CA VAL A 63 -11.93 -4.70 21.73
C VAL A 63 -11.85 -3.63 20.65
N ASP A 64 -11.24 -2.50 20.99
CA ASP A 64 -10.99 -1.40 20.07
C ASP A 64 -9.64 -1.50 19.36
N PHE A 65 -9.55 -0.88 18.18
CA PHE A 65 -8.30 -0.76 17.43
C PHE A 65 -7.47 0.38 18.00
N LEU A 66 -6.14 0.31 17.84
CA LEU A 66 -5.25 1.39 18.25
C LEU A 66 -5.45 2.63 17.37
N ASP A 67 -5.30 3.83 17.92
CA ASP A 67 -5.33 5.04 17.11
C ASP A 67 -4.07 5.13 16.21
N GLU A 68 -4.32 5.21 14.90
CA GLU A 68 -3.27 5.35 13.88
C GLU A 68 -3.03 6.81 13.47
N ARG A 69 -3.98 7.71 13.75
CA ARG A 69 -4.02 9.05 13.14
C ARG A 69 -2.83 9.91 13.58
N SER A 70 -2.44 9.83 14.85
CA SER A 70 -1.35 10.63 15.42
C SER A 70 0.05 10.25 14.89
N LYS A 71 0.23 9.04 14.34
CA LYS A 71 1.55 8.52 13.94
C LYS A 71 1.71 8.29 12.44
N ARG A 72 0.65 8.51 11.65
CA ARG A 72 0.74 8.35 10.19
C ARG A 72 1.42 9.58 9.59
N ARG A 73 2.59 9.39 8.96
CA ARG A 73 3.15 10.43 8.09
C ARG A 73 2.12 10.73 7.02
N GLN A 74 1.68 11.99 6.96
CA GLN A 74 0.87 12.45 5.85
C GLN A 74 1.73 12.37 4.59
N ALA A 75 1.16 11.82 3.52
CA ALA A 75 1.85 11.84 2.23
C ALA A 75 1.96 13.31 1.82
N ILE A 76 3.18 13.77 1.58
CA ILE A 76 3.40 15.07 0.97
C ILE A 76 3.05 14.89 -0.51
N ILE A 77 2.02 15.61 -0.94
CA ILE A 77 1.63 15.63 -2.35
C ILE A 77 2.52 16.68 -3.01
N LEU A 78 3.31 16.24 -3.99
CA LEU A 78 4.20 17.11 -4.74
C LEU A 78 3.37 18.07 -5.60
N SER A 79 3.59 19.38 -5.46
CA SER A 79 2.97 20.36 -6.36
C SER A 79 3.66 20.38 -7.73
N ILE A 80 2.99 20.94 -8.74
CA ILE A 80 3.57 21.10 -10.07
C ILE A 80 4.83 21.99 -10.01
N GLU A 81 4.81 23.04 -9.19
CA GLU A 81 5.96 23.93 -8.97
C GLU A 81 7.12 23.20 -8.29
N GLU A 82 6.83 22.34 -7.31
CA GLU A 82 7.85 21.53 -6.64
C GLU A 82 8.47 20.50 -7.58
N GLN A 83 7.66 19.86 -8.44
CA GLN A 83 8.15 18.96 -9.48
C GLN A 83 9.10 19.67 -10.44
N ARG A 84 8.71 20.85 -10.97
CA ARG A 84 9.55 21.66 -11.86
C ARG A 84 10.87 22.09 -11.23
N ARG A 85 10.92 22.23 -9.90
CA ARG A 85 12.15 22.52 -9.15
C ARG A 85 13.01 21.27 -8.94
N LEU A 86 12.39 20.09 -8.82
CA LEU A 86 13.09 18.82 -8.58
C LEU A 86 13.73 18.26 -9.86
N GLU A 87 13.03 18.34 -10.99
CA GLU A 87 13.47 17.83 -12.30
C GLU A 87 14.90 18.24 -12.73
N PRO A 88 15.31 19.53 -12.67
CA PRO A 88 16.64 19.93 -13.13
C PRO A 88 17.78 19.49 -12.22
N VAL A 89 17.49 19.16 -10.95
CA VAL A 89 18.49 18.73 -9.96
C VAL A 89 18.64 17.21 -9.93
N ALA A 90 17.65 16.49 -10.46
CA ALA A 90 17.65 15.04 -10.52
C ALA A 90 18.60 14.51 -11.61
N PRO A 91 19.34 13.41 -11.33
CA PRO A 91 20.07 12.68 -12.36
C PRO A 91 19.16 12.28 -13.53
N PRO A 92 19.67 12.14 -14.77
CA PRO A 92 18.85 11.93 -15.97
C PRO A 92 17.82 10.81 -15.85
N LEU A 93 18.21 9.64 -15.33
CA LEU A 93 17.30 8.50 -15.13
C LEU A 93 16.21 8.79 -14.09
N LEU A 94 16.55 9.48 -13.01
CA LEU A 94 15.58 9.85 -11.97
C LEU A 94 14.63 10.93 -12.47
N ARG A 95 15.11 11.87 -13.29
CA ARG A 95 14.26 12.88 -13.93
C ARG A 95 13.19 12.23 -14.81
N THR A 96 13.58 11.28 -15.66
CA THR A 96 12.64 10.52 -16.48
C THR A 96 11.62 9.77 -15.62
N LEU A 97 12.08 9.13 -14.54
CA LEU A 97 11.19 8.42 -13.62
C LEU A 97 10.22 9.36 -12.89
N ILE A 98 10.67 10.55 -12.48
CA ILE A 98 9.84 11.56 -11.81
C ILE A 98 8.71 12.00 -12.75
N VAL A 99 9.05 12.38 -14.00
CA VAL A 99 8.04 12.82 -14.98
C VAL A 99 7.07 11.68 -15.31
N LEU A 100 7.58 10.47 -15.54
CA LEU A 100 6.75 9.30 -15.81
C LEU A 100 5.75 9.08 -14.68
N LEU A 101 6.21 9.04 -13.42
CA LEU A 101 5.35 8.78 -12.26
C LEU A 101 4.35 9.90 -12.00
N ALA A 102 4.76 11.16 -12.17
CA ALA A 102 3.89 12.31 -11.96
C ALA A 102 2.76 12.37 -13.00
N ASP A 103 3.07 12.13 -14.28
CA ASP A 103 2.10 12.26 -15.37
C ASP A 103 1.18 11.03 -15.51
N THR A 104 1.69 9.83 -15.21
CA THR A 104 0.93 8.57 -15.40
C THR A 104 0.34 8.00 -14.12
N GLY A 105 0.82 8.44 -12.94
CA GLY A 105 0.35 7.93 -11.65
C GLY A 105 0.74 6.46 -11.37
N LEU A 106 1.69 5.90 -12.12
CA LEU A 106 2.13 4.52 -11.94
C LEU A 106 2.76 4.29 -10.55
N ARG A 107 2.58 3.08 -10.01
CA ARG A 107 3.27 2.65 -8.80
C ARG A 107 4.70 2.23 -9.13
N VAL A 108 5.66 2.94 -8.55
CA VAL A 108 7.11 2.73 -8.75
C VAL A 108 7.50 1.25 -8.84
N GLY A 109 7.19 0.47 -7.79
CA GLY A 109 7.68 -0.90 -7.68
C GLY A 109 7.02 -1.93 -8.59
N LYS A 110 5.70 -1.86 -8.77
CA LYS A 110 4.94 -2.91 -9.49
C LYS A 110 4.64 -2.57 -10.94
N GLU A 111 4.71 -1.31 -11.31
CA GLU A 111 4.19 -0.83 -12.60
C GLU A 111 5.28 -0.07 -13.37
N ALA A 112 5.94 0.93 -12.76
CA ALA A 112 6.93 1.75 -13.48
C ALA A 112 8.29 1.05 -13.71
N LEU A 113 8.86 0.43 -12.68
CA LEU A 113 10.16 -0.26 -12.79
C LEU A 113 10.17 -1.50 -13.72
N PRO A 114 9.12 -2.35 -13.75
CA PRO A 114 9.09 -3.50 -14.65
C PRO A 114 8.64 -3.16 -16.09
N LEU A 115 8.34 -1.89 -16.39
CA LEU A 115 7.87 -1.46 -17.70
C LEU A 115 8.90 -1.75 -18.80
N LYS A 116 8.47 -2.39 -19.89
CA LYS A 116 9.31 -2.70 -21.06
C LYS A 116 8.85 -1.92 -22.28
N TRP A 117 9.75 -1.75 -23.23
CA TRP A 117 9.44 -1.10 -24.51
C TRP A 117 8.28 -1.75 -25.28
N GLN A 118 8.14 -3.08 -25.17
CA GLN A 118 7.01 -3.82 -25.76
C GLN A 118 5.64 -3.46 -25.15
N ASP A 119 5.62 -2.89 -23.95
CA ASP A 119 4.40 -2.48 -23.25
C ASP A 119 4.00 -1.03 -23.62
N VAL A 120 4.84 -0.34 -24.40
CA VAL A 120 4.65 1.05 -24.83
C VAL A 120 4.21 1.07 -26.30
N ASP A 121 2.95 1.39 -26.53
CA ASP A 121 2.42 1.65 -27.88
C ASP A 121 2.53 3.14 -28.18
N LEU A 122 3.51 3.52 -28.99
CA LEU A 122 3.71 4.91 -29.44
C LEU A 122 2.89 5.24 -30.70
N GLN A 123 2.31 4.24 -31.38
CA GLN A 123 1.52 4.43 -32.60
C GLN A 123 0.06 4.71 -32.30
N LYS A 124 -0.47 4.09 -31.24
CA LYS A 124 -1.69 4.57 -30.62
C LYS A 124 -1.34 5.81 -29.81
N GLN A 125 -1.71 6.96 -30.32
CA GLN A 125 -1.83 8.15 -29.49
C GLN A 125 -2.64 7.79 -28.23
N PHE A 126 -1.94 7.65 -27.11
CA PHE A 126 -2.44 7.72 -25.72
C PHE A 126 -2.90 6.44 -24.98
N GLU A 127 -2.40 5.23 -25.24
CA GLU A 127 -2.79 4.07 -24.41
C GLU A 127 -1.61 3.11 -24.06
N LEU A 128 -1.19 3.12 -22.79
CA LEU A 128 -0.40 2.01 -22.21
C LEU A 128 -1.34 0.85 -21.89
N ALA A 129 -1.25 -0.24 -22.66
CA ALA A 129 -1.91 -1.49 -22.34
C ALA A 129 -1.06 -2.27 -21.32
N THR A 130 -1.01 -1.83 -20.06
CA THR A 130 -0.52 -2.70 -18.99
C THR A 130 -1.65 -3.63 -18.58
N SER A 131 -1.38 -4.94 -18.56
CA SER A 131 -2.33 -5.96 -18.09
C SER A 131 -2.55 -5.81 -16.58
N GLY A 132 -3.38 -4.84 -16.16
CA GLY A 132 -3.64 -4.63 -14.74
C GLY A 132 -4.46 -3.42 -14.30
N LEU A 133 -4.62 -2.33 -15.06
CA LEU A 133 -5.37 -1.16 -14.57
C LEU A 133 -6.22 -0.46 -15.67
N GLY A 134 -7.51 -0.31 -15.39
CA GLY A 134 -8.52 0.31 -16.26
C GLY A 134 -8.63 1.84 -16.11
N ASN A 135 -7.51 2.57 -16.15
CA ASN A 135 -7.54 4.04 -16.23
C ASN A 135 -6.82 4.53 -17.49
N ARG A 136 -7.52 5.36 -18.28
CA ARG A 136 -7.06 5.98 -19.54
C ARG A 136 -6.32 7.28 -19.21
N CYS A 137 -5.11 7.48 -19.74
CA CYS A 137 -4.31 8.69 -19.53
C CYS A 137 -3.98 9.36 -20.87
N LEU A 138 -4.28 10.66 -20.99
CA LEU A 138 -3.88 11.52 -22.10
C LEU A 138 -2.45 12.02 -21.84
N TRP A 139 -1.56 11.88 -22.82
CA TRP A 139 -0.14 12.21 -22.68
C TRP A 139 0.07 13.68 -23.06
N SER A 140 0.83 14.42 -22.26
CA SER A 140 1.31 15.75 -22.65
C SER A 140 2.51 15.62 -23.60
N GLU A 141 2.74 16.63 -24.46
CA GLU A 141 3.88 16.68 -25.41
C GLU A 141 5.25 16.49 -24.73
N VAL A 142 5.34 16.74 -23.42
CA VAL A 142 6.56 16.65 -22.62
C VAL A 142 7.03 15.19 -22.47
N VAL A 143 6.12 14.22 -22.39
CA VAL A 143 6.48 12.81 -22.17
C VAL A 143 7.02 12.16 -23.45
N LEU A 144 6.49 12.56 -24.61
CA LEU A 144 7.02 12.15 -25.92
C LEU A 144 8.45 12.66 -26.12
N ALA A 145 8.75 13.90 -25.69
CA ALA A 145 10.09 14.44 -25.79
C ALA A 145 11.10 13.64 -24.95
N ILE A 146 10.76 13.25 -23.72
CA ILE A 146 11.70 12.53 -22.83
C ILE A 146 11.99 11.10 -23.31
N ILE A 147 11.02 10.43 -23.94
CA ILE A 147 11.21 9.10 -24.53
C ILE A 147 12.09 9.19 -25.79
N VAL A 148 11.92 10.24 -26.61
CA VAL A 148 12.71 10.45 -27.83
C VAL A 148 14.16 10.88 -27.53
N PHE A 149 14.40 11.61 -26.43
CA PHE A 149 15.74 12.09 -26.03
C PHE A 149 16.67 11.02 -25.43
N LEU A 150 16.25 9.75 -25.35
CA LEU A 150 17.09 8.60 -25.00
C LEU A 150 17.70 7.90 -26.23
N VAL A 151 17.52 8.46 -27.43
CA VAL A 151 18.30 8.15 -28.65
C VAL A 151 19.40 9.18 -28.85
#